data_AF-A0A8T1W9H9-F1
#
_entry.id   AF-A0A8T1W9H9-F1
#
_cell.length_a   1.000
_cell.length_b   1.000
_cell.length_c   1.000
_cell.angle_alpha   90.00
_cell.angle_beta   90.00
_cell.angle_gamma   90.00
#
_symmetry.space_group_name_H-M   'P 1'
#
loop_
_entity.id
_entity.type
_entity.pdbx_description
1 polymer ?
#
loop_
_entity_poly.entity_id
_entity_poly.type
_entity_poly.pdbx_seq_one_letter_code
_entity_poly.pdbx_strand_id
1 'polypeptide(L)'
;MLTVTIYYLLSTPLQIGFLDGVLNDADNEPVVMIWFAMEYFIADSACMVDFMLHRRYFVYQTATGETVTDPQRIARNYWSHGWYFVDVLSMLPLELVMFAFVVGLRLAGHAPPAATTSDWPLFSSPSGGLVNWHTFAFLRINRFLRVVHLHPLSDQLQRFLLYDRRLSGLTPGVCYLFRLALDFSMGTHWLACLFYGVSYLAYEDGEQSWLTTPDMLAFGDGVRNLADIRQVPILQSYLRTYHFSIGAITTVCYGDILPMNAQETLATMAVIFISVAIFSMLSGSFYKYFDMELGRRAEYEEKVAQVGHFLRFHRFPTDTWRQMQVYFALSWCESRGRHERELLRGLPPSVRQDLAQHVHANLLENVTLFTRCDPKFAQAIIAALQHEFFVRNDVIIQRGDMERSLYIVENGVVLISAVRKRKAQTIEAVDPEAEEYTTTEDGMSVSVNEWVAVKTRTPVQRKVEDGISSFSSVTCKLTWGYVAYGDWSQRQGLKGHSMEPVKGFKRELRKRATVIDMDEFR
;
A
#
# COMPACT_ATOMS: atom_id res chain seq x y z
N MET A 1 20.80 11.15 -3.54
CA MET A 1 20.51 10.65 -4.91
C MET A 1 19.13 11.03 -5.42
N LEU A 2 18.03 10.78 -4.70
CA LEU A 2 16.68 11.16 -5.17
C LEU A 2 16.58 12.64 -5.63
N THR A 3 17.11 13.58 -4.83
CA THR A 3 17.15 15.00 -5.20
C THR A 3 17.93 15.27 -6.49
N VAL A 4 19.06 14.59 -6.68
CA VAL A 4 19.90 14.71 -7.89
C VAL A 4 19.15 14.16 -9.11
N THR A 5 18.45 13.03 -8.96
CA THR A 5 17.63 12.46 -10.02
C THR A 5 16.48 13.40 -10.38
N ILE A 6 15.73 13.91 -9.40
CA ILE A 6 14.63 14.87 -9.65
C ILE A 6 15.18 16.14 -10.32
N TYR A 7 16.34 16.61 -9.89
CA TYR A 7 17.00 17.76 -10.51
C TYR A 7 17.23 17.55 -12.01
N TYR A 8 17.90 16.48 -12.44
CA TYR A 8 18.11 16.22 -13.87
C TYR A 8 16.80 16.01 -14.64
N LEU A 9 15.81 15.35 -14.03
CA LEU A 9 14.52 15.15 -14.68
C LEU A 9 13.74 16.45 -14.89
N LEU A 10 14.05 17.52 -14.15
CA LEU A 10 13.46 18.85 -14.32
C LEU A 10 14.35 19.80 -15.13
N SER A 11 15.66 19.84 -14.83
CA SER A 11 16.57 20.83 -15.40
C SER A 11 16.95 20.51 -16.84
N THR A 12 17.21 19.25 -17.18
CA THR A 12 17.66 18.85 -18.52
C THR A 12 16.63 19.16 -19.61
N PRO A 13 15.35 18.74 -19.51
CA PRO A 13 14.34 19.10 -20.52
C PRO A 13 14.08 20.61 -20.56
N LEU A 14 14.13 21.31 -19.42
CA LEU A 14 13.98 22.77 -19.36
C LEU A 14 15.12 23.50 -20.09
N GLN A 15 16.37 23.06 -19.88
CA GLN A 15 17.56 23.60 -20.55
C GLN A 15 17.48 23.44 -22.07
N ILE A 16 17.02 22.27 -22.54
CA ILE A 16 16.88 21.99 -23.97
C ILE A 16 15.71 22.77 -24.58
N GLY A 17 14.57 22.84 -23.89
CA GLY A 17 13.36 23.45 -24.42
C GLY A 17 13.36 24.98 -24.36
N PHE A 18 13.55 25.55 -23.17
CA PHE A 18 13.24 26.96 -22.90
C PHE A 18 14.45 27.89 -22.81
N LEU A 19 15.63 27.35 -22.50
CA LEU A 19 16.78 28.17 -22.14
C LEU A 19 17.71 28.49 -23.32
N ASP A 20 17.34 28.20 -24.57
CA ASP A 20 18.17 28.52 -25.74
C ASP A 20 18.61 30.00 -25.76
N GLY A 21 17.67 30.93 -25.52
CA GLY A 21 17.97 32.37 -25.47
C GLY A 21 18.95 32.74 -24.35
N VAL A 22 18.80 32.16 -23.16
CA VAL A 22 19.67 32.43 -22.00
C VAL A 22 21.05 31.81 -22.18
N LEU A 23 21.11 30.60 -22.75
CA LEU A 23 22.33 29.84 -22.95
C LEU A 23 23.22 30.47 -24.03
N ASN A 24 22.63 31.09 -25.05
CA ASN A 24 23.38 31.66 -26.17
C ASN A 24 23.59 33.19 -26.06
N ASP A 25 23.12 33.83 -24.98
CA ASP A 25 23.34 35.24 -24.72
C ASP A 25 24.75 35.48 -24.15
N ALA A 26 25.52 36.34 -24.81
CA ALA A 26 26.92 36.62 -24.45
C ALA A 26 27.04 37.26 -23.05
N ASP A 27 26.05 38.04 -22.63
CA ASP A 27 26.06 38.67 -21.31
C ASP A 27 25.91 37.64 -20.17
N ASN A 28 25.32 36.48 -20.47
CA ASN A 28 25.06 35.40 -19.50
C ASN A 28 26.14 34.32 -19.47
N GLU A 29 27.13 34.37 -20.37
CA GLU A 29 28.21 33.38 -20.48
C GLU A 29 28.90 33.02 -19.14
N PRO A 30 29.32 33.97 -18.27
CA PRO A 30 29.96 33.61 -17.00
C PRO A 30 29.02 32.88 -16.04
N VAL A 31 27.73 33.24 -16.04
CA VAL A 31 26.71 32.62 -15.20
C VAL A 31 26.42 31.20 -15.66
N VAL A 32 26.27 31.01 -16.97
CA VAL A 32 26.06 29.69 -17.60
C VAL A 32 27.25 28.76 -17.33
N MET A 33 28.47 29.26 -17.45
CA MET A 33 29.68 28.50 -17.13
C MET A 33 29.71 28.07 -15.66
N ILE A 34 29.42 28.99 -14.72
CA ILE A 34 29.37 28.67 -13.28
C ILE A 34 28.28 27.63 -13.01
N TRP A 35 27.11 27.76 -13.62
CA TRP A 35 26.01 26.80 -13.45
C TRP A 35 26.44 25.40 -13.90
N PHE A 36 26.94 25.24 -15.12
CA PHE A 36 27.39 23.93 -15.60
C PHE A 36 28.54 23.37 -14.76
N ALA A 37 29.48 24.21 -14.31
CA ALA A 37 30.56 23.80 -13.42
C ALA A 37 30.03 23.27 -12.07
N MET A 38 29.03 23.93 -11.50
CA MET A 38 28.38 23.48 -10.26
C MET A 38 27.60 22.17 -10.45
N GLU A 39 26.93 21.98 -11.59
CA GLU A 39 26.28 20.71 -11.93
C GLU A 39 27.29 19.56 -12.02
N TYR A 40 28.44 19.78 -12.66
CA TYR A 40 29.52 18.78 -12.69
C TYR A 40 30.05 18.47 -11.28
N PHE A 41 30.34 19.52 -10.51
CA PHE A 41 30.98 19.36 -9.20
C PHE A 41 30.04 18.73 -8.17
N ILE A 42 28.74 19.00 -8.22
CA ILE A 42 27.77 18.54 -7.23
C ILE A 42 27.06 17.28 -7.72
N ALA A 43 26.37 17.38 -8.85
CA ALA A 43 25.42 16.36 -9.27
C ALA A 43 26.13 15.21 -9.97
N ASP A 44 27.01 15.47 -10.94
CA ASP A 44 27.76 14.40 -11.63
C ASP A 44 28.74 13.68 -10.70
N SER A 45 29.41 14.43 -9.81
CA SER A 45 30.31 13.83 -8.83
C SER A 45 29.55 12.92 -7.85
N ALA A 46 28.38 13.35 -7.36
CA ALA A 46 27.53 12.53 -6.51
C ALA A 46 27.09 11.24 -7.23
N CYS A 47 26.77 11.34 -8.52
CA CYS A 47 26.46 10.21 -9.39
C CYS A 47 27.61 9.22 -9.51
N MET A 48 28.82 9.72 -9.74
CA MET A 48 30.02 8.89 -9.81
C MET A 48 30.31 8.20 -8.47
N VAL A 49 30.19 8.92 -7.35
CA VAL A 49 30.38 8.36 -6.01
C VAL A 49 29.34 7.27 -5.74
N ASP A 50 28.07 7.53 -6.03
CA ASP A 50 26.99 6.57 -5.83
C ASP A 50 27.18 5.27 -6.64
N PHE A 51 27.63 5.38 -7.89
CA PHE A 51 28.00 4.22 -8.69
C PHE A 51 29.14 3.41 -8.07
N MET A 52 30.18 4.09 -7.59
CA MET A 52 31.31 3.44 -6.94
C MET A 52 30.88 2.74 -5.65
N LEU A 53 29.93 3.33 -4.92
CA LEU A 53 29.34 2.73 -3.72
C LEU A 53 28.48 1.51 -4.07
N HIS A 54 27.58 1.60 -5.04
CA HIS A 54 26.74 0.47 -5.48
C HIS A 54 27.57 -0.70 -5.97
N ARG A 55 28.64 -0.43 -6.73
CA ARG A 55 29.54 -1.46 -7.24
C ARG A 55 30.35 -2.17 -6.14
N ARG A 56 30.69 -1.49 -5.04
CA ARG A 56 31.63 -2.01 -4.02
C ARG A 56 30.99 -2.41 -2.69
N TYR A 57 29.93 -1.75 -2.27
CA TYR A 57 29.44 -1.80 -0.88
C TYR A 57 27.96 -2.16 -0.73
N PHE A 58 27.13 -2.05 -1.76
CA PHE A 58 25.72 -2.42 -1.65
C PHE A 58 25.55 -3.94 -1.60
N VAL A 59 25.42 -4.44 -0.37
CA VAL A 59 25.18 -5.85 -0.07
C VAL A 59 23.80 -6.24 -0.59
N TYR A 60 23.74 -7.39 -1.26
CA TYR A 60 22.50 -8.02 -1.66
C TYR A 60 22.30 -9.33 -0.91
N GLN A 61 21.03 -9.71 -0.71
CA GLN A 61 20.67 -11.02 -0.16
C GLN A 61 20.42 -11.99 -1.30
N THR A 62 21.01 -13.17 -1.19
CA THR A 62 20.74 -14.29 -2.11
C THR A 62 19.38 -14.92 -1.81
N ALA A 63 18.86 -15.73 -2.73
CA ALA A 63 17.60 -16.48 -2.53
C ALA A 63 17.65 -17.42 -1.31
N THR A 64 18.86 -17.81 -0.86
CA THR A 64 19.11 -18.62 0.34
C THR A 64 19.16 -17.80 1.63
N GLY A 65 19.03 -16.47 1.55
CA GLY A 65 19.07 -15.56 2.69
C GLY A 65 20.49 -15.14 3.14
N GLU A 66 21.54 -15.56 2.43
CA GLU A 66 22.91 -15.18 2.76
C GLU A 66 23.22 -13.76 2.25
N THR A 67 23.77 -12.94 3.13
CA THR A 67 24.26 -11.59 2.81
C THR A 67 25.65 -11.67 2.19
N VAL A 68 25.76 -11.29 0.92
CA VAL A 68 27.03 -11.35 0.18
C VAL A 68 27.77 -10.02 0.34
N THR A 69 28.89 -10.05 1.05
CA THR A 69 29.76 -8.88 1.30
C THR A 69 30.96 -8.79 0.37
N ASP A 70 31.25 -9.84 -0.40
CA ASP A 70 32.39 -9.89 -1.33
C ASP A 70 32.22 -8.87 -2.48
N PRO A 71 33.12 -7.87 -2.61
CA PRO A 71 33.00 -6.82 -3.63
C PRO A 71 32.97 -7.36 -5.07
N GLN A 72 33.66 -8.47 -5.37
CA GLN A 72 33.68 -9.02 -6.73
C GLN A 72 32.33 -9.63 -7.10
N ARG A 73 31.68 -10.31 -6.15
CA ARG A 73 30.34 -10.87 -6.35
C ARG A 73 29.28 -9.78 -6.44
N ILE A 74 29.39 -8.73 -5.62
CA ILE A 74 28.51 -7.55 -5.71
C ILE A 74 28.59 -6.92 -7.10
N ALA A 75 29.79 -6.66 -7.61
CA ALA A 75 29.96 -6.07 -8.94
C ALA A 75 29.39 -6.95 -10.06
N ARG A 76 29.61 -8.27 -10.02
CA ARG A 76 29.06 -9.20 -11.01
C ARG A 76 27.53 -9.30 -10.94
N ASN A 77 26.96 -9.27 -9.73
CA ASN A 77 25.51 -9.24 -9.55
C ASN A 77 24.91 -7.95 -10.11
N TYR A 78 25.52 -6.80 -9.79
CA TYR A 78 25.07 -5.51 -10.29
C TYR A 78 25.15 -5.40 -11.82
N TRP A 79 26.18 -5.99 -12.45
CA TRP A 79 26.28 -6.07 -13.92
C TRP A 79 25.18 -6.89 -14.59
N SER A 80 24.78 -8.02 -13.98
CA SER A 80 23.88 -8.99 -14.61
C SER A 80 22.40 -8.77 -14.27
N HIS A 81 22.10 -8.35 -13.04
CA HIS A 81 20.74 -8.22 -12.52
C HIS A 81 20.37 -6.79 -12.13
N GLY A 82 21.34 -5.87 -12.14
CA GLY A 82 21.13 -4.47 -11.77
C GLY A 82 21.13 -3.52 -12.96
N TRP A 83 21.08 -2.22 -12.66
CA TRP A 83 21.04 -1.13 -13.64
C TRP A 83 22.42 -0.64 -14.09
N TYR A 84 23.46 -1.48 -13.97
CA TYR A 84 24.86 -1.10 -14.22
C TYR A 84 25.05 -0.33 -15.54
N PHE A 85 24.51 -0.85 -16.64
CA PHE A 85 24.66 -0.22 -17.96
C PHE A 85 23.96 1.13 -18.04
N VAL A 86 22.76 1.24 -17.46
CA VAL A 86 21.99 2.50 -17.41
C VAL A 86 22.76 3.54 -16.59
N ASP A 87 23.33 3.13 -15.46
CA ASP A 87 24.11 4.01 -14.60
C ASP A 87 25.37 4.52 -15.28
N VAL A 88 26.14 3.63 -15.93
CA VAL A 88 27.33 4.04 -16.71
C VAL A 88 26.94 4.99 -17.84
N LEU A 89 25.91 4.66 -18.62
CA LEU A 89 25.49 5.48 -19.75
C LEU A 89 24.98 6.87 -19.32
N SER A 90 24.26 6.92 -18.18
CA SER A 90 23.81 8.18 -17.57
C SER A 90 24.93 9.00 -16.91
N MET A 91 26.13 8.44 -16.79
CA MET A 91 27.30 9.11 -16.23
C MET A 91 28.27 9.63 -17.28
N LEU A 92 28.15 9.17 -18.53
CA LEU A 92 29.04 9.59 -19.60
C LEU A 92 28.97 11.11 -19.84
N PRO A 93 30.08 11.85 -19.76
CA PRO A 93 30.10 13.27 -20.07
C PRO A 93 30.25 13.46 -21.59
N LEU A 94 29.18 13.16 -22.34
CA LEU A 94 29.16 13.20 -23.82
C LEU A 94 29.56 14.58 -24.36
N GLU A 95 29.16 15.62 -23.64
CA GLU A 95 29.50 17.01 -23.88
C GLU A 95 31.00 17.31 -23.75
N LEU A 96 31.70 16.73 -22.76
CA LEU A 96 33.15 16.91 -22.62
C LEU A 96 33.94 16.11 -23.67
N VAL A 97 33.43 14.93 -24.04
CA VAL A 97 34.01 14.11 -25.12
C VAL A 97 33.94 14.86 -26.45
N MET A 98 32.77 15.42 -26.76
CA MET A 98 32.57 16.26 -27.96
C MET A 98 33.46 17.50 -27.92
N PHE A 99 33.55 18.18 -26.79
CA PHE A 99 34.43 19.35 -26.63
C PHE A 99 35.91 19.00 -26.87
N ALA A 100 36.41 17.93 -26.25
CA ALA A 100 37.79 17.48 -26.42
C ALA A 100 38.09 17.07 -27.87
N PHE A 101 37.15 16.40 -28.54
CA PHE A 101 37.25 16.05 -29.94
C PHE A 101 37.37 17.28 -30.84
N VAL A 102 36.51 18.28 -30.65
CA VAL A 102 36.53 19.53 -31.42
C VAL A 102 37.83 20.31 -31.18
N VAL A 103 38.30 20.40 -29.93
CA VAL A 103 39.58 21.04 -29.60
C VAL A 103 40.74 20.29 -30.26
N GLY A 104 40.74 18.96 -30.23
CA GLY A 104 41.75 18.13 -30.89
C GLY A 104 41.84 18.36 -32.39
N LEU A 105 40.69 18.46 -33.08
CA LEU A 105 40.64 18.79 -34.52
C LEU A 105 41.20 20.18 -34.82
N ARG A 106 40.89 21.18 -33.97
CA ARG A 106 41.45 22.54 -34.10
C ARG A 106 42.97 22.54 -33.94
N LEU A 107 43.50 21.83 -32.94
CA LEU A 107 44.94 21.70 -32.73
C LEU A 107 45.65 20.95 -33.86
N ALA A 108 44.97 20.01 -34.51
CA ALA A 108 45.50 19.27 -35.67
C ALA A 108 45.52 20.08 -36.98
N GLY A 109 45.20 21.38 -36.95
CA GLY A 109 45.19 22.24 -38.14
C GLY A 109 44.04 21.97 -39.11
N HIS A 110 43.13 21.06 -38.78
CA HIS A 110 41.91 20.80 -39.54
C HIS A 110 40.80 21.78 -39.13
N ALA A 111 41.17 23.05 -38.92
CA ALA A 111 40.31 24.06 -38.32
C ALA A 111 39.09 24.33 -39.22
N PRO A 112 37.87 24.00 -38.78
CA PRO A 112 36.68 24.35 -39.53
C PRO A 112 36.46 25.88 -39.49
N PRO A 113 35.91 26.50 -40.55
CA PRO A 113 35.57 27.92 -40.56
C PRO A 113 34.55 28.24 -39.44
N ALA A 114 34.65 29.44 -38.87
CA ALA A 114 33.69 29.92 -37.88
C ALA A 114 32.34 30.13 -38.56
N ALA A 115 31.32 29.32 -38.20
CA ALA A 115 29.96 29.60 -38.64
C ALA A 115 29.38 30.68 -37.74
N THR A 116 29.22 31.87 -38.30
CA THR A 116 28.21 32.82 -37.83
C THR A 116 26.86 32.27 -38.28
N THR A 117 25.88 32.22 -37.37
CA THR A 117 24.43 31.98 -37.55
C THR A 117 23.90 30.52 -37.54
N SER A 118 23.19 30.23 -36.43
CA SER A 118 21.89 29.54 -36.23
C SER A 118 21.41 28.31 -37.02
N ASP A 119 22.13 27.75 -38.00
CA ASP A 119 21.61 26.59 -38.73
C ASP A 119 21.93 25.26 -38.01
N TRP A 120 20.90 24.43 -37.86
CA TRP A 120 20.82 23.15 -37.13
C TRP A 120 22.06 22.23 -37.22
N PRO A 121 22.62 21.71 -36.10
CA PRO A 121 23.92 21.04 -36.12
C PRO A 121 23.90 19.52 -36.30
N LEU A 122 22.75 18.84 -36.40
CA LEU A 122 22.75 17.37 -36.28
C LEU A 122 22.86 16.58 -37.59
N PHE A 123 22.62 17.15 -38.78
CA PHE A 123 22.61 16.32 -40.00
C PHE A 123 23.26 16.88 -41.27
N SER A 124 23.73 18.13 -41.34
CA SER A 124 24.26 18.66 -42.61
C SER A 124 25.36 19.73 -42.54
N SER A 125 26.15 19.79 -41.46
CA SER A 125 27.45 20.48 -41.53
C SER A 125 28.48 19.86 -40.58
N PRO A 126 29.55 19.21 -41.09
CA PRO A 126 30.67 18.74 -40.28
C PRO A 126 31.53 19.88 -39.71
N SER A 127 31.18 21.16 -39.96
CA SER A 127 32.11 22.27 -39.81
C SER A 127 31.38 23.58 -39.45
N GLY A 128 31.37 23.96 -38.17
CA GLY A 128 31.37 25.39 -37.82
C GLY A 128 30.61 25.89 -36.57
N GLY A 129 29.79 25.08 -35.88
CA GLY A 129 28.94 25.55 -34.76
C GLY A 129 28.84 24.63 -33.54
N LEU A 130 29.82 23.75 -33.33
CA LEU A 130 29.73 22.60 -32.40
C LEU A 130 29.92 22.92 -30.90
N VAL A 131 30.08 24.19 -30.53
CA VAL A 131 30.36 24.60 -29.14
C VAL A 131 29.39 25.69 -28.68
N ASN A 132 28.10 25.49 -28.93
CA ASN A 132 27.06 26.34 -28.33
C ASN A 132 26.59 25.69 -27.02
N TRP A 133 26.28 26.51 -26.01
CA TRP A 133 25.82 26.04 -24.70
C TRP A 133 24.53 25.21 -24.79
N HIS A 134 23.68 25.48 -25.79
CA HIS A 134 22.50 24.65 -26.08
C HIS A 134 22.86 23.22 -26.54
N THR A 135 23.90 23.05 -27.35
CA THR A 135 24.41 21.72 -27.74
C THR A 135 24.97 20.95 -26.54
N PHE A 136 25.60 21.64 -25.59
CA PHE A 136 26.03 21.06 -24.32
C PHE A 136 24.84 20.54 -23.51
N ALA A 137 23.76 21.33 -23.41
CA ALA A 137 22.53 20.90 -22.74
C ALA A 137 21.89 19.69 -23.44
N PHE A 138 21.87 19.67 -24.77
CA PHE A 138 21.30 18.55 -25.53
C PHE A 138 22.07 17.24 -25.35
N LEU A 139 23.42 17.28 -25.37
CA LEU A 139 24.25 16.09 -25.16
C LEU A 139 24.08 15.47 -23.77
N ARG A 140 23.61 16.26 -22.79
CA ARG A 140 23.28 15.81 -21.44
C ARG A 140 21.92 15.12 -21.33
N ILE A 141 21.20 14.90 -22.42
CA ILE A 141 19.95 14.12 -22.40
C ILE A 141 20.16 12.69 -21.88
N ASN A 142 21.37 12.14 -21.94
CA ASN A 142 21.72 10.86 -21.33
C ASN A 142 21.49 10.82 -19.80
N ARG A 143 21.49 11.98 -19.12
CA ARG A 143 21.15 12.06 -17.68
C ARG A 143 19.69 11.70 -17.42
N PHE A 144 18.81 11.81 -18.41
CA PHE A 144 17.39 11.44 -18.32
C PHE A 144 17.17 9.94 -18.06
N LEU A 145 18.14 9.08 -18.43
CA LEU A 145 18.12 7.64 -18.13
C LEU A 145 18.01 7.32 -16.64
N ARG A 146 18.31 8.30 -15.76
CA ARG A 146 18.12 8.20 -14.31
C ARG A 146 16.67 8.06 -13.88
N VAL A 147 15.70 8.29 -14.77
CA VAL A 147 14.26 8.06 -14.51
C VAL A 147 13.98 6.67 -13.93
N VAL A 148 14.77 5.66 -14.33
CA VAL A 148 14.69 4.28 -13.83
C VAL A 148 14.85 4.21 -12.30
N HIS A 149 15.65 5.11 -11.72
CA HIS A 149 15.90 5.16 -10.28
C HIS A 149 14.84 5.94 -9.50
N LEU A 150 13.96 6.69 -10.17
CA LEU A 150 12.95 7.52 -9.49
C LEU A 150 11.98 6.68 -8.66
N HIS A 151 11.49 5.57 -9.22
CA HIS A 151 10.58 4.65 -8.55
C HIS A 151 11.20 3.99 -7.30
N PRO A 152 12.36 3.29 -7.36
CA PRO A 152 12.93 2.63 -6.19
C PRO A 152 13.36 3.62 -5.10
N LEU A 153 13.90 4.79 -5.47
CA LEU A 153 14.30 5.81 -4.50
C LEU A 153 13.09 6.46 -3.81
N SER A 154 12.00 6.70 -4.53
CA SER A 154 10.75 7.22 -3.93
C SER A 154 10.08 6.19 -3.02
N ASP A 155 10.08 4.91 -3.38
CA ASP A 155 9.61 3.81 -2.51
C ASP A 155 10.41 3.73 -1.20
N GLN A 156 11.74 3.83 -1.29
CA GLN A 156 12.60 3.80 -0.11
C GLN A 156 12.34 4.99 0.81
N LEU A 157 12.16 6.19 0.24
CA LEU A 157 11.79 7.38 1.00
C LEU A 157 10.43 7.19 1.68
N GLN A 158 9.43 6.69 0.96
CA GLN A 158 8.09 6.44 1.52
C GLN A 158 8.16 5.45 2.69
N ARG A 159 8.91 4.35 2.54
CA ARG A 159 9.09 3.37 3.62
C ARG A 159 9.77 3.98 4.84
N PHE A 160 10.83 4.76 4.63
CA PHE A 160 11.53 5.46 5.71
C PHE A 160 10.61 6.43 6.46
N LEU A 161 9.80 7.21 5.75
CA LEU A 161 8.87 8.18 6.36
C LEU A 161 7.74 7.49 7.15
N LEU A 162 7.18 6.40 6.62
CA LEU A 162 6.06 5.68 7.23
C LEU A 162 6.49 4.77 8.38
N TYR A 163 7.55 3.98 8.19
CA TYR A 163 7.91 2.92 9.14
C TYR A 163 8.97 3.36 10.15
N ASP A 164 10.01 4.07 9.70
CA ASP A 164 11.13 4.46 10.59
C ASP A 164 10.80 5.74 11.35
N ARG A 165 10.30 6.77 10.64
CA ARG A 165 9.96 8.07 11.26
C ARG A 165 8.56 8.10 11.88
N ARG A 166 7.69 7.13 11.56
CA ARG A 166 6.30 7.00 12.06
C ARG A 166 5.57 8.35 12.15
N LEU A 167 5.61 9.13 11.06
CA LEU A 167 4.94 10.42 11.02
C LEU A 167 3.41 10.20 11.08
N SER A 168 2.79 10.65 12.16
CA SER A 168 1.39 10.36 12.50
C SER A 168 0.35 10.88 11.49
N GLY A 169 0.73 11.84 10.64
CA GLY A 169 -0.14 12.41 9.60
C GLY A 169 -0.02 11.75 8.22
N LEU A 170 0.95 10.86 8.00
CA LEU A 170 1.17 10.21 6.71
C LEU A 170 0.58 8.81 6.72
N THR A 171 -0.56 8.63 6.06
CA THR A 171 -1.10 7.31 5.73
C THR A 171 -0.51 6.83 4.40
N PRO A 172 -0.44 5.51 4.14
CA PRO A 172 0.00 4.98 2.86
C PRO A 172 -0.78 5.53 1.66
N GLY A 173 -2.10 5.76 1.84
CA GLY A 173 -2.96 6.38 0.83
C GLY A 173 -2.57 7.81 0.48
N VAL A 174 -2.29 8.65 1.49
CA VAL A 174 -1.86 10.04 1.28
C VAL A 174 -0.50 10.10 0.59
N CYS A 175 0.46 9.25 1.00
CA CYS A 175 1.75 9.16 0.32
C CYS A 175 1.59 8.76 -1.16
N TYR A 176 0.67 7.83 -1.43
CA TYR A 176 0.39 7.38 -2.80
C TYR A 176 -0.22 8.49 -3.65
N LEU A 177 -1.20 9.24 -3.14
CA LEU A 177 -1.80 10.39 -3.83
C LEU A 177 -0.79 11.50 -4.08
N PHE A 178 0.06 11.80 -3.10
CA PHE A 178 1.11 12.81 -3.26
C PHE A 178 2.09 12.41 -4.37
N ARG A 179 2.49 11.14 -4.41
CA ARG A 179 3.33 10.61 -5.50
C ARG A 179 2.64 10.71 -6.85
N LEU A 180 1.35 10.34 -6.94
CA LEU A 180 0.57 10.45 -8.17
C LEU A 180 0.49 11.90 -8.68
N ALA A 181 0.34 12.87 -7.77
CA ALA A 181 0.37 14.29 -8.11
C ALA A 181 1.74 14.75 -8.64
N LEU A 182 2.84 14.24 -8.07
CA LEU A 182 4.19 14.49 -8.57
C LEU A 182 4.45 13.83 -9.94
N ASP A 183 3.95 12.61 -10.16
CA ASP A 183 4.08 11.93 -11.45
C ASP A 183 3.29 12.68 -12.55
N PHE A 184 2.11 13.21 -12.22
CA PHE A 184 1.34 14.06 -13.11
C PHE A 184 2.08 15.38 -13.44
N SER A 185 2.59 16.09 -12.43
CA SER A 185 3.29 17.36 -12.64
C SER A 185 4.62 17.19 -13.38
N MET A 186 5.29 16.05 -13.20
CA MET A 186 6.49 15.70 -13.96
C MET A 186 6.14 15.39 -15.43
N GLY A 187 5.06 14.64 -15.67
CA GLY A 187 4.60 14.32 -17.03
C GLY A 187 4.18 15.55 -17.82
N THR A 188 3.43 16.48 -17.19
CA THR A 188 3.06 17.77 -17.80
C THR A 188 4.30 18.62 -18.10
N HIS A 189 5.27 18.65 -17.19
CA HIS A 189 6.53 19.37 -17.38
C HIS A 189 7.33 18.84 -18.59
N TRP A 190 7.47 17.51 -18.73
CA TRP A 190 8.19 16.91 -19.85
C TRP A 190 7.51 17.19 -21.19
N LEU A 191 6.18 17.08 -21.24
CA LEU A 191 5.44 17.42 -22.46
C LEU A 191 5.51 18.90 -22.80
N ALA A 192 5.48 19.79 -21.81
CA ALA A 192 5.63 21.23 -22.05
C ALA A 192 7.00 21.57 -22.65
N CYS A 193 8.06 20.99 -22.09
CA CYS A 193 9.42 21.16 -22.62
C CYS A 193 9.58 20.55 -24.01
N LEU A 194 9.00 19.38 -24.26
CA LEU A 194 9.03 18.73 -25.56
C LEU A 194 8.27 19.56 -26.60
N PHE A 195 7.03 19.97 -26.31
CA PHE A 195 6.18 20.70 -27.24
C PHE A 195 6.76 22.08 -27.60
N TYR A 196 7.21 22.85 -26.59
CA TYR A 196 7.87 24.12 -26.82
C TYR A 196 9.20 23.94 -27.55
N GLY A 197 10.04 23.02 -27.10
CA GLY A 197 11.37 22.79 -27.69
C GLY A 197 11.29 22.36 -29.15
N VAL A 198 10.39 21.44 -29.49
CA VAL A 198 10.18 21.04 -30.90
C VAL A 198 9.68 22.21 -31.74
N SER A 199 8.73 23.00 -31.22
CA SER A 199 8.18 24.14 -31.94
C SER A 199 9.22 25.24 -32.15
N TYR A 200 10.01 25.56 -31.12
CA TYR A 200 11.06 26.57 -31.18
C TYR A 200 12.19 26.17 -32.12
N LEU A 201 12.59 24.89 -32.13
CA LEU A 201 13.64 24.37 -33.02
C LEU A 201 13.19 24.20 -34.47
N ALA A 202 11.90 24.00 -34.71
CA ALA A 202 11.33 23.89 -36.05
C ALA A 202 10.91 25.24 -36.65
N TYR A 203 10.96 26.32 -35.86
CA TYR A 203 10.52 27.64 -36.29
C TYR A 203 11.54 28.29 -37.24
N GLU A 204 11.08 28.71 -38.41
CA GLU A 204 11.83 29.49 -39.38
C GLU A 204 11.19 30.87 -39.55
N ASP A 205 12.00 31.94 -39.58
CA ASP A 205 11.49 33.32 -39.70
C ASP A 205 10.71 33.50 -41.02
N GLY A 206 9.46 33.93 -40.91
CA GLY A 206 8.55 34.15 -42.05
C GLY A 206 7.45 33.10 -42.21
N GLU A 207 7.54 31.96 -41.50
CA GLU A 207 6.49 30.94 -41.44
C GLU A 207 5.47 31.26 -40.33
N GLN A 208 4.19 30.91 -40.54
CA GLN A 208 3.16 31.10 -39.51
C GLN A 208 3.30 30.02 -38.42
N SER A 209 3.49 30.40 -37.17
CA SER A 209 3.62 29.45 -36.05
C SER A 209 2.70 29.85 -34.92
N TRP A 210 2.30 28.88 -34.09
CA TRP A 210 1.62 29.21 -32.83
C TRP A 210 2.50 30.06 -31.89
N LEU A 211 3.82 30.06 -32.07
CA LEU A 211 4.76 30.90 -31.31
C LEU A 211 4.64 32.39 -31.63
N THR A 212 4.32 32.73 -32.88
CA THR A 212 4.21 34.12 -33.38
C THR A 212 2.76 34.55 -33.60
N THR A 213 1.81 33.61 -33.56
CA THR A 213 0.40 33.94 -33.67
C THR A 213 -0.08 34.70 -32.42
N PRO A 214 -0.79 35.82 -32.59
CA PRO A 214 -1.35 36.57 -31.47
C PRO A 214 -2.13 35.71 -30.48
N ASP A 215 -1.98 36.02 -29.19
CA ASP A 215 -2.67 35.38 -28.06
C ASP A 215 -2.37 33.89 -27.83
N MET A 216 -1.53 33.25 -28.66
CA MET A 216 -1.15 31.85 -28.48
C MET A 216 0.02 31.70 -27.51
N LEU A 217 1.19 32.28 -27.78
CA LEU A 217 2.34 32.26 -26.87
C LEU A 217 2.31 33.44 -25.87
N ALA A 218 2.17 34.66 -26.41
CA ALA A 218 2.09 35.88 -25.63
C ALA A 218 0.76 36.61 -25.88
N PHE A 219 0.27 37.32 -24.86
CA PHE A 219 -0.95 38.12 -24.99
C PHE A 219 -0.66 39.37 -25.84
N GLY A 220 -1.44 39.57 -26.90
CA GLY A 220 -1.31 40.68 -27.85
C GLY A 220 -0.41 40.42 -29.07
N ASP A 221 -0.31 41.42 -29.95
CA ASP A 221 0.27 41.31 -31.31
C ASP A 221 1.80 41.60 -31.37
N GLY A 222 2.52 41.37 -30.27
CA GLY A 222 3.91 41.83 -30.10
C GLY A 222 5.00 40.89 -30.65
N VAL A 223 4.67 39.63 -30.94
CA VAL A 223 5.67 38.59 -31.28
C VAL A 223 5.56 38.24 -32.75
N ARG A 224 6.58 38.53 -33.55
CA ARG A 224 6.53 38.27 -35.01
C ARG A 224 7.70 37.45 -35.53
N ASN A 225 8.85 37.55 -34.89
CA ASN A 225 10.07 36.86 -35.33
C ASN A 225 10.76 36.17 -34.15
N LEU A 226 11.80 35.37 -34.43
CA LEU A 226 12.57 34.67 -33.41
C LEU A 226 13.16 35.61 -32.34
N ALA A 227 13.59 36.81 -32.74
CA ALA A 227 14.10 37.83 -31.82
C ALA A 227 13.06 38.27 -30.78
N ASP A 228 11.79 38.36 -31.17
CA ASP A 228 10.69 38.75 -30.28
C ASP A 228 10.33 37.59 -29.34
N ILE A 229 10.35 36.35 -29.84
CA ILE A 229 10.12 35.13 -29.03
C ILE A 229 11.13 35.07 -27.87
N ARG A 230 12.40 35.39 -28.13
CA ARG A 230 13.47 35.42 -27.11
C ARG A 230 13.27 36.49 -26.04
N GLN A 231 12.52 37.55 -26.33
CA GLN A 231 12.21 38.61 -25.36
C GLN A 231 11.01 38.26 -24.48
N VAL A 232 10.21 37.25 -24.85
CA VAL A 232 9.09 36.80 -24.03
C VAL A 232 9.63 36.20 -22.73
N PRO A 233 9.11 36.61 -21.54
CA PRO A 233 9.54 36.04 -20.28
C PRO A 233 9.38 34.53 -20.24
N ILE A 234 10.44 33.80 -19.85
CA ILE A 234 10.46 32.33 -19.82
C ILE A 234 9.30 31.77 -18.99
N LEU A 235 8.95 32.43 -17.87
CA LEU A 235 7.83 32.01 -17.03
C LEU A 235 6.50 32.04 -17.79
N GLN A 236 6.29 33.04 -18.65
CA GLN A 236 5.08 33.15 -19.45
C GLN A 236 5.01 32.03 -20.49
N SER A 237 6.08 31.83 -21.27
CA SER A 237 6.18 30.74 -22.25
C SER A 237 6.00 29.37 -21.59
N TYR A 238 6.59 29.17 -20.41
CA TYR A 238 6.47 27.94 -19.63
C TYR A 238 5.04 27.72 -19.12
N LEU A 239 4.41 28.72 -18.51
CA LEU A 239 3.03 28.58 -18.01
C LEU A 239 2.03 28.31 -19.14
N ARG A 240 2.23 28.97 -20.30
CA ARG A 240 1.35 28.83 -21.47
C ARG A 240 1.40 27.42 -22.07
N THR A 241 2.60 26.86 -22.18
CA THR A 241 2.83 25.49 -22.69
C THR A 241 2.54 24.41 -21.65
N TYR A 242 2.72 24.71 -20.37
CA TYR A 242 2.29 23.85 -19.27
C TYR A 242 0.76 23.74 -19.21
N HIS A 243 0.04 24.84 -19.44
CA HIS A 243 -1.42 24.85 -19.61
C HIS A 243 -1.85 23.93 -20.76
N PHE A 244 -1.23 24.06 -21.94
CA PHE A 244 -1.47 23.15 -23.07
C PHE A 244 -1.25 21.68 -22.70
N SER A 245 -0.14 21.38 -22.00
CA SER A 245 0.24 20.02 -21.63
C SER A 245 -0.71 19.40 -20.60
N ILE A 246 -1.22 20.21 -19.65
CA ILE A 246 -2.32 19.79 -18.77
C ILE A 246 -3.54 19.44 -19.61
N GLY A 247 -3.95 20.32 -20.53
CA GLY A 247 -5.09 20.08 -21.42
C GLY A 247 -4.94 18.81 -22.27
N ALA A 248 -3.73 18.54 -22.75
CA ALA A 248 -3.42 17.35 -23.54
C ALA A 248 -3.48 16.05 -22.72
N ILE A 249 -2.83 16.00 -21.54
CA ILE A 249 -2.87 14.81 -20.66
C ILE A 249 -4.29 14.57 -20.12
N THR A 250 -4.99 15.64 -19.73
CA THR A 250 -6.36 15.53 -19.21
C THR A 250 -7.42 15.34 -20.29
N THR A 251 -7.02 15.37 -21.57
CA THR A 251 -7.89 15.25 -22.76
C THR A 251 -8.94 16.36 -22.90
N VAL A 252 -8.77 17.48 -22.18
CA VAL A 252 -9.71 18.62 -22.21
C VAL A 252 -9.51 19.46 -23.48
N CYS A 253 -8.26 19.66 -23.92
CA CYS A 253 -7.86 20.38 -25.15
C CYS A 253 -8.72 21.61 -25.50
N TYR A 254 -8.50 22.74 -24.83
CA TYR A 254 -9.30 23.97 -25.00
C TYR A 254 -9.26 24.59 -26.41
N GLY A 255 -8.25 24.28 -27.23
CA GLY A 255 -8.10 24.85 -28.57
C GLY A 255 -7.58 26.28 -28.58
N ASP A 256 -6.95 26.73 -27.49
CA ASP A 256 -6.32 28.04 -27.34
C ASP A 256 -4.93 28.12 -27.97
N ILE A 257 -4.26 26.99 -28.15
CA ILE A 257 -3.01 26.84 -28.90
C ILE A 257 -3.27 25.82 -30.00
N LEU A 258 -3.10 26.25 -31.25
CA LEU A 258 -3.41 25.45 -32.44
C LEU A 258 -2.15 25.36 -33.31
N PRO A 259 -1.83 24.20 -33.89
CA PRO A 259 -0.75 24.10 -34.86
C PRO A 259 -1.10 24.90 -36.11
N MET A 260 -0.16 25.71 -36.59
CA MET A 260 -0.33 26.54 -37.79
C MET A 260 0.36 25.93 -39.02
N ASN A 261 1.30 25.02 -38.80
CA ASN A 261 2.06 24.35 -39.86
C ASN A 261 1.88 22.84 -39.86
N ALA A 262 2.24 22.20 -40.98
CA ALA A 262 2.22 20.75 -41.11
C ALA A 262 3.17 20.06 -40.10
N GLN A 263 4.35 20.65 -39.87
CA GLN A 263 5.32 20.13 -38.88
C GLN A 263 4.79 20.23 -37.45
N GLU A 264 4.20 21.36 -37.08
CA GLU A 264 3.55 21.55 -35.77
C GLU A 264 2.34 20.63 -35.60
N THR A 265 1.59 20.38 -36.68
CA THR A 265 0.46 19.44 -36.68
C THR A 265 0.95 18.04 -36.37
N LEU A 266 2.03 17.58 -37.01
CA LEU A 266 2.63 16.27 -36.75
C LEU A 266 3.18 16.16 -35.32
N ALA A 267 3.87 17.20 -34.84
CA ALA A 267 4.37 17.28 -33.47
C ALA A 267 3.23 17.23 -32.45
N THR A 268 2.14 17.96 -32.70
CA THR A 268 0.94 17.98 -31.87
C THR A 268 0.28 16.61 -31.82
N MET A 269 0.16 15.91 -32.97
CA MET A 269 -0.34 14.53 -33.00
C MET A 269 0.52 13.61 -32.12
N ALA A 270 1.84 13.69 -32.23
CA ALA A 270 2.76 12.88 -31.41
C ALA A 270 2.61 13.18 -29.90
N VAL A 271 2.54 14.47 -29.52
CA VAL A 271 2.32 14.89 -28.13
C VAL A 271 0.99 14.35 -27.60
N ILE A 272 -0.09 14.39 -28.39
CA ILE A 272 -1.40 13.84 -28.00
C ILE A 272 -1.32 12.34 -27.77
N PHE A 273 -0.65 11.56 -28.64
CA PHE A 273 -0.46 10.12 -28.41
C PHE A 273 0.29 9.82 -27.12
N ILE A 274 1.37 10.56 -26.84
CA ILE A 274 2.13 10.43 -25.58
C ILE A 274 1.25 10.81 -24.39
N SER A 275 0.44 11.86 -24.52
CA SER A 275 -0.48 12.34 -23.48
C SER A 275 -1.53 11.31 -23.10
N VAL A 276 -2.13 10.63 -24.09
CA VAL A 276 -3.11 9.54 -23.86
C VAL A 276 -2.46 8.34 -23.16
N ALA A 277 -1.20 8.03 -23.47
CA ALA A 277 -0.47 6.97 -22.77
C ALA A 277 -0.23 7.34 -21.29
N ILE A 278 0.20 8.57 -21.01
CA ILE A 278 0.37 9.09 -19.64
C ILE A 278 -0.97 9.08 -18.89
N PHE A 279 -2.05 9.56 -19.53
CA PHE A 279 -3.39 9.54 -18.94
C PHE A 279 -3.83 8.13 -18.53
N SER A 280 -3.58 7.14 -19.40
CA SER A 280 -3.91 5.74 -19.13
C SER A 280 -3.15 5.19 -17.92
N MET A 281 -1.85 5.51 -17.80
CA MET A 281 -1.02 5.12 -16.65
C MET A 281 -1.50 5.78 -15.34
N LEU A 282 -1.87 7.07 -15.40
CA LEU A 282 -2.40 7.80 -14.25
C LEU A 282 -3.76 7.25 -13.82
N SER A 283 -4.65 6.94 -14.77
CA SER A 283 -5.96 6.34 -14.50
C SER A 283 -5.83 4.97 -13.82
N GLY A 284 -4.93 4.11 -14.30
CA GLY A 284 -4.63 2.83 -13.64
C GLY A 284 -4.07 3.00 -12.22
N SER A 285 -3.31 4.06 -11.99
CA SER A 285 -2.81 4.41 -10.66
C SER A 285 -3.94 4.89 -9.73
N PHE A 286 -4.88 5.70 -10.22
CA PHE A 286 -6.09 6.06 -9.48
C PHE A 286 -6.93 4.84 -9.10
N TYR A 287 -7.11 3.89 -10.02
CA TYR A 287 -7.81 2.64 -9.72
C TYR A 287 -7.14 1.88 -8.57
N LYS A 288 -5.81 1.75 -8.60
CA LYS A 288 -5.05 1.09 -7.53
C LYS A 288 -5.23 1.78 -6.17
N TYR A 289 -5.33 3.11 -6.15
CA TYR A 289 -5.64 3.84 -4.92
C TYR A 289 -7.03 3.48 -4.36
N PHE A 290 -8.06 3.49 -5.21
CA PHE A 290 -9.41 3.12 -4.79
C PHE A 290 -9.49 1.66 -4.34
N ASP A 291 -8.78 0.76 -5.01
CA ASP A 291 -8.68 -0.64 -4.61
C ASP A 291 -8.04 -0.80 -3.22
N MET A 292 -6.97 -0.05 -2.93
CA MET A 292 -6.32 -0.06 -1.61
C MET A 292 -7.23 0.46 -0.50
N GLU A 293 -8.00 1.53 -0.75
CA GLU A 293 -8.84 2.18 0.27
C GLU A 293 -10.20 1.48 0.44
N LEU A 294 -10.84 1.08 -0.66
CA LEU A 294 -12.21 0.57 -0.69
C LEU A 294 -12.32 -0.91 -1.04
N GLY A 295 -11.28 -1.52 -1.65
CA GLY A 295 -11.35 -2.89 -2.18
C GLY A 295 -11.76 -3.93 -1.14
N ARG A 296 -11.20 -3.84 0.08
CA ARG A 296 -11.58 -4.73 1.20
C ARG A 296 -13.05 -4.60 1.60
N ARG A 297 -13.61 -3.40 1.53
CA ARG A 297 -15.03 -3.18 1.83
C ARG A 297 -15.91 -3.73 0.72
N ALA A 298 -15.52 -3.52 -0.53
CA ALA A 298 -16.20 -4.08 -1.69
C ALA A 298 -16.23 -5.62 -1.63
N GLU A 299 -15.09 -6.29 -1.36
CA GLU A 299 -15.01 -7.75 -1.22
C GLU A 299 -15.91 -8.28 -0.10
N TYR A 300 -15.96 -7.56 1.03
CA TYR A 300 -16.83 -7.94 2.15
C TYR A 300 -18.31 -7.80 1.80
N GLU A 301 -18.70 -6.68 1.21
CA GLU A 301 -20.09 -6.43 0.78
C GLU A 301 -20.51 -7.43 -0.31
N GLU A 302 -19.61 -7.81 -1.22
CA GLU A 302 -19.83 -8.88 -2.20
C GLU A 302 -20.10 -10.22 -1.52
N LYS A 303 -19.27 -10.61 -0.54
CA LYS A 303 -19.49 -11.85 0.24
C LYS A 303 -20.85 -11.86 0.94
N VAL A 304 -21.26 -10.73 1.54
CA VAL A 304 -22.58 -10.60 2.18
C VAL A 304 -23.71 -10.74 1.15
N ALA A 305 -23.55 -10.14 -0.03
CA ALA A 305 -24.52 -10.26 -1.12
C ALA A 305 -24.63 -11.70 -1.64
N GLN A 306 -23.52 -12.42 -1.80
CA GLN A 306 -23.50 -13.83 -2.20
C GLN A 306 -24.24 -14.73 -1.20
N VAL A 307 -24.01 -14.52 0.11
CA VAL A 307 -24.75 -15.25 1.16
C VAL A 307 -26.23 -14.90 1.13
N GLY A 308 -26.59 -13.63 0.93
CA GLY A 308 -27.98 -13.21 0.77
C GLY A 308 -28.66 -13.88 -0.43
N HIS A 309 -27.95 -14.00 -1.55
CA HIS A 309 -28.44 -14.72 -2.73
C HIS A 309 -28.64 -16.22 -2.44
N PHE A 310 -27.69 -16.86 -1.76
CA PHE A 310 -27.80 -18.27 -1.35
C PHE A 310 -29.04 -18.52 -0.48
N LEU A 311 -29.27 -17.70 0.55
CA LEU A 311 -30.43 -17.83 1.43
C LEU A 311 -31.74 -17.62 0.68
N ARG A 312 -31.78 -16.64 -0.23
CA ARG A 312 -32.95 -16.39 -1.07
C ARG A 312 -33.23 -17.54 -2.02
N PHE A 313 -32.20 -18.09 -2.65
CA PHE A 313 -32.31 -19.23 -3.56
C PHE A 313 -32.90 -20.46 -2.87
N HIS A 314 -32.46 -20.74 -1.64
CA HIS A 314 -32.96 -21.84 -0.81
C HIS A 314 -34.22 -21.50 0.00
N ARG A 315 -34.80 -20.31 -0.15
CA ARG A 315 -36.03 -19.84 0.53
C ARG A 315 -35.96 -19.95 2.06
N PHE A 316 -34.84 -19.53 2.66
CA PHE A 316 -34.74 -19.39 4.11
C PHE A 316 -35.74 -18.35 4.65
N PRO A 317 -36.18 -18.48 5.92
CA PRO A 317 -37.03 -17.48 6.57
C PRO A 317 -36.36 -16.10 6.60
N THR A 318 -37.15 -15.03 6.44
CA THR A 318 -36.65 -13.64 6.45
C THR A 318 -35.99 -13.25 7.77
N ASP A 319 -36.40 -13.89 8.87
CA ASP A 319 -35.82 -13.62 10.19
C ASP A 319 -34.37 -14.13 10.29
N THR A 320 -34.06 -15.28 9.67
CA THR A 320 -32.68 -15.80 9.58
C THR A 320 -31.78 -14.83 8.81
N TRP A 321 -32.28 -14.24 7.71
CA TRP A 321 -31.53 -13.23 6.98
C TRP A 321 -31.31 -11.97 7.82
N ARG A 322 -32.35 -11.47 8.53
CA ARG A 322 -32.22 -10.30 9.41
C ARG A 322 -31.17 -10.53 10.50
N GLN A 323 -31.15 -11.71 11.12
CA GLN A 323 -30.11 -12.10 12.08
C GLN A 323 -28.72 -12.10 11.45
N MET A 324 -28.59 -12.66 10.23
CA MET A 324 -27.30 -12.75 9.54
C MET A 324 -26.78 -11.39 9.07
N GLN A 325 -27.66 -10.44 8.70
CA GLN A 325 -27.27 -9.06 8.43
C GLN A 325 -26.68 -8.37 9.66
N VAL A 326 -27.29 -8.58 10.84
CA VAL A 326 -26.75 -8.07 12.11
C VAL A 326 -25.41 -8.72 12.42
N TYR A 327 -25.27 -10.04 12.21
CA TYR A 327 -24.00 -10.75 12.35
C TYR A 327 -22.90 -10.12 11.48
N PHE A 328 -23.15 -9.91 10.19
CA PHE A 328 -22.17 -9.32 9.28
C PHE A 328 -21.85 -7.87 9.66
N ALA A 329 -22.85 -7.06 10.01
CA ALA A 329 -22.60 -5.69 10.46
C ALA A 329 -21.68 -5.64 11.70
N LEU A 330 -21.94 -6.50 12.70
CA LEU A 330 -21.10 -6.61 13.89
C LEU A 330 -19.69 -7.12 13.56
N SER A 331 -19.60 -8.16 12.72
CA SER A 331 -18.33 -8.72 12.26
C SER A 331 -17.46 -7.65 11.56
N TRP A 332 -18.06 -6.78 10.75
CA TRP A 332 -17.36 -5.68 10.09
C TRP A 332 -16.86 -4.61 11.08
N CYS A 333 -17.68 -4.21 12.04
CA CYS A 333 -17.30 -3.20 13.05
C CYS A 333 -16.10 -3.65 13.89
N GLU A 334 -16.10 -4.92 14.31
CA GLU A 334 -15.05 -5.47 15.18
C GLU A 334 -13.78 -5.84 14.42
N SER A 335 -13.92 -6.59 13.33
CA SER A 335 -12.78 -7.21 12.65
C SER A 335 -12.39 -6.50 11.36
N ARG A 336 -13.23 -5.59 10.83
CA ARG A 336 -13.07 -5.01 9.49
C ARG A 336 -12.86 -6.12 8.44
N GLY A 337 -13.57 -7.24 8.58
CA GLY A 337 -13.47 -8.39 7.69
C GLY A 337 -12.12 -9.14 7.76
N ARG A 338 -11.28 -8.90 8.79
CA ARG A 338 -10.01 -9.61 8.98
C ARG A 338 -10.16 -10.72 10.01
N HIS A 339 -9.88 -11.96 9.62
CA HIS A 339 -9.77 -13.05 10.58
C HIS A 339 -8.38 -13.03 11.21
N GLU A 340 -8.32 -12.97 12.54
CA GLU A 340 -7.06 -12.92 13.29
C GLU A 340 -6.12 -14.08 12.92
N ARG A 341 -6.67 -15.29 12.75
CA ARG A 341 -5.89 -16.47 12.37
C ARG A 341 -5.23 -16.33 10.99
N GLU A 342 -5.89 -15.67 10.05
CA GLU A 342 -5.35 -15.40 8.72
C GLU A 342 -4.28 -14.30 8.78
N LEU A 343 -4.52 -13.27 9.59
CA LEU A 343 -3.56 -12.18 9.81
C LEU A 343 -2.25 -12.68 10.45
N LEU A 344 -2.34 -13.62 11.39
CA LEU A 344 -1.19 -14.20 12.08
C LEU A 344 -0.55 -15.37 11.30
N ARG A 345 -1.11 -15.75 10.14
CA ARG A 345 -0.60 -16.84 9.30
C ARG A 345 0.71 -16.37 8.64
N GLY A 346 1.80 -17.10 8.90
CA GLY A 346 3.14 -16.78 8.39
C GLY A 346 4.11 -16.26 9.46
N LEU A 347 3.61 -15.89 10.64
CA LEU A 347 4.45 -15.58 11.79
C LEU A 347 5.03 -16.86 12.43
N PRO A 348 6.27 -16.83 12.95
CA PRO A 348 6.82 -17.93 13.74
C PRO A 348 5.91 -18.29 14.93
N PRO A 349 5.82 -19.57 15.33
CA PRO A 349 4.98 -19.99 16.45
C PRO A 349 5.24 -19.23 17.75
N SER A 350 6.51 -18.89 18.04
CA SER A 350 6.89 -18.10 19.22
C SER A 350 6.25 -16.72 19.20
N VAL A 351 6.36 -15.99 18.08
CA VAL A 351 5.79 -14.64 17.94
C VAL A 351 4.27 -14.67 18.03
N ARG A 352 3.62 -15.68 17.42
CA ARG A 352 2.17 -15.85 17.54
C ARG A 352 1.74 -16.08 18.98
N GLN A 353 2.50 -16.89 19.73
CA GLN A 353 2.22 -17.16 21.14
C GLN A 353 2.39 -15.91 22.00
N ASP A 354 3.42 -15.10 21.75
CA ASP A 354 3.65 -13.84 22.48
C ASP A 354 2.54 -12.82 22.18
N LEU A 355 2.12 -12.70 20.91
CA LEU A 355 0.99 -11.85 20.52
C LEU A 355 -0.32 -12.32 21.15
N ALA A 356 -0.62 -13.62 21.09
CA ALA A 356 -1.84 -14.17 21.68
C ALA A 356 -1.90 -13.94 23.20
N GLN A 357 -0.77 -14.06 23.91
CA GLN A 357 -0.69 -13.71 25.33
C GLN A 357 -1.01 -12.24 25.59
N HIS A 358 -0.51 -11.34 24.74
CA HIS A 358 -0.75 -9.91 24.90
C HIS A 358 -2.22 -9.54 24.62
N VAL A 359 -2.79 -10.08 23.53
CA VAL A 359 -4.19 -9.83 23.15
C VAL A 359 -5.15 -10.37 24.21
N HIS A 360 -4.88 -11.57 24.73
CA HIS A 360 -5.76 -12.25 25.68
C HIS A 360 -5.32 -12.14 27.15
N ALA A 361 -4.48 -11.15 27.49
CA ALA A 361 -3.98 -10.96 28.85
C ALA A 361 -5.12 -10.83 29.89
N ASN A 362 -6.21 -10.15 29.52
CA ASN A 362 -7.39 -10.02 30.38
C ASN A 362 -8.08 -11.37 30.66
N LEU A 363 -8.08 -12.31 29.71
CA LEU A 363 -8.66 -13.63 29.93
C LEU A 363 -7.81 -14.47 30.88
N LEU A 364 -6.47 -14.33 30.83
CA LEU A 364 -5.54 -15.01 31.75
C LEU A 364 -5.78 -14.62 33.21
N GLU A 365 -6.01 -13.33 33.46
CA GLU A 365 -6.17 -12.80 34.82
C GLU A 365 -7.57 -13.09 35.39
N ASN A 366 -8.61 -12.98 34.56
CA ASN A 366 -9.99 -13.03 35.03
C ASN A 366 -10.59 -14.44 35.09
N VAL A 367 -10.10 -15.37 34.26
CA VAL A 367 -10.63 -16.73 34.23
C VAL A 367 -9.91 -17.59 35.27
N THR A 368 -10.66 -18.04 36.27
CA THR A 368 -10.13 -18.82 37.41
C THR A 368 -9.51 -20.17 37.04
N LEU A 369 -9.81 -20.67 35.83
CA LEU A 369 -9.15 -21.84 35.26
C LEU A 369 -7.66 -21.54 35.07
N PHE A 370 -7.33 -20.47 34.34
CA PHE A 370 -5.97 -20.14 33.92
C PHE A 370 -5.08 -19.69 35.07
N THR A 371 -5.64 -19.07 36.12
CA THR A 371 -4.87 -18.68 37.32
C THR A 371 -4.38 -19.85 38.16
N ARG A 372 -4.95 -21.05 37.95
CA ARG A 372 -4.58 -22.28 38.67
C ARG A 372 -3.80 -23.27 37.80
N CYS A 373 -3.69 -22.99 36.50
CA CYS A 373 -2.95 -23.80 35.55
C CYS A 373 -1.44 -23.53 35.64
N ASP A 374 -0.64 -24.48 35.19
CA ASP A 374 0.75 -24.19 34.81
C ASP A 374 0.76 -23.08 33.72
N PRO A 375 1.57 -22.01 33.87
CA PRO A 375 1.59 -20.90 32.92
C PRO A 375 1.88 -21.34 31.49
N LYS A 376 2.77 -22.33 31.27
CA LYS A 376 3.05 -22.83 29.91
C LYS A 376 1.83 -23.52 29.29
N PHE A 377 1.07 -24.25 30.11
CA PHE A 377 -0.18 -24.87 29.68
C PHE A 377 -1.25 -23.82 29.35
N ALA A 378 -1.39 -22.77 30.17
CA ALA A 378 -2.32 -21.66 29.89
C ALA A 378 -1.97 -20.92 28.59
N GLN A 379 -0.68 -20.65 28.35
CA GLN A 379 -0.20 -20.03 27.11
C GLN A 379 -0.50 -20.90 25.88
N ALA A 380 -0.32 -22.21 25.98
CA ALA A 380 -0.64 -23.13 24.88
C ALA A 380 -2.13 -23.16 24.54
N ILE A 381 -3.01 -23.08 25.55
CA ILE A 381 -4.46 -22.98 25.33
C ILE A 381 -4.83 -21.67 24.64
N ILE A 382 -4.24 -20.55 25.08
CA ILE A 382 -4.56 -19.22 24.53
C ILE A 382 -4.13 -19.07 23.09
N ALA A 383 -2.96 -19.61 22.74
CA ALA A 383 -2.51 -19.64 21.35
C ALA A 383 -3.44 -20.47 20.44
N ALA A 384 -4.30 -21.33 21.02
CA ALA A 384 -5.28 -22.15 20.30
C ALA A 384 -6.72 -21.60 20.36
N LEU A 385 -6.98 -20.53 21.12
CA LEU A 385 -8.29 -19.88 21.16
C LEU A 385 -8.61 -19.23 19.81
N GLN A 386 -9.89 -19.27 19.44
CA GLN A 386 -10.42 -18.60 18.24
C GLN A 386 -11.59 -17.71 18.66
N HIS A 387 -11.58 -16.46 18.19
CA HIS A 387 -12.70 -15.55 18.42
C HIS A 387 -13.91 -15.93 17.54
N GLU A 388 -15.07 -16.10 18.17
CA GLU A 388 -16.36 -16.24 17.49
C GLU A 388 -17.35 -15.17 17.97
N PHE A 389 -18.17 -14.69 17.05
CA PHE A 389 -19.19 -13.67 17.31
C PHE A 389 -20.57 -14.33 17.27
N PHE A 390 -21.38 -14.09 18.31
CA PHE A 390 -22.76 -14.55 18.39
C PHE A 390 -23.71 -13.36 18.46
N VAL A 391 -24.83 -13.45 17.73
CA VAL A 391 -25.88 -12.42 17.74
C VAL A 391 -26.87 -12.71 18.87
N ARG A 392 -27.67 -11.72 19.24
CA ARG A 392 -28.76 -11.91 20.20
C ARG A 392 -29.69 -13.04 19.75
N ASN A 393 -30.01 -13.92 20.70
CA ASN A 393 -30.85 -15.10 20.54
C ASN A 393 -30.23 -16.22 19.68
N ASP A 394 -28.94 -16.17 19.36
CA ASP A 394 -28.24 -17.34 18.84
C ASP A 394 -28.14 -18.42 19.91
N VAL A 395 -28.44 -19.66 19.51
CA VAL A 395 -28.22 -20.84 20.35
C VAL A 395 -26.78 -21.28 20.14
N ILE A 396 -25.93 -21.07 21.14
CA ILE A 396 -24.50 -21.41 21.07
C ILE A 396 -24.30 -22.93 21.22
N ILE A 397 -24.97 -23.53 22.21
CA ILE A 397 -24.93 -24.98 22.48
C ILE A 397 -26.35 -25.45 22.72
N GLN A 398 -26.74 -26.54 22.06
CA GLN A 398 -28.00 -27.23 22.30
C GLN A 398 -27.77 -28.55 23.03
N ARG A 399 -28.71 -28.90 23.92
CA ARG A 399 -28.66 -30.19 24.62
C ARG A 399 -28.78 -31.32 23.60
N GLY A 400 -27.78 -32.22 23.60
CA GLY A 400 -27.68 -33.34 22.66
C GLY A 400 -26.61 -33.13 21.58
N ASP A 401 -26.01 -31.94 21.49
CA ASP A 401 -24.88 -31.70 20.59
C ASP A 401 -23.66 -32.52 21.01
N MET A 402 -23.06 -33.23 20.05
CA MET A 402 -21.87 -34.05 20.24
C MET A 402 -20.55 -33.26 20.09
N GLU A 403 -20.62 -31.94 20.14
CA GLU A 403 -19.48 -31.07 19.87
C GLU A 403 -18.45 -31.10 21.02
N ARG A 404 -17.16 -31.15 20.70
CA ARG A 404 -16.06 -31.15 21.69
C ARG A 404 -15.35 -29.81 21.71
N SER A 405 -16.11 -28.77 22.02
CA SER A 405 -15.64 -27.38 22.04
C SER A 405 -15.84 -26.78 23.42
N LEU A 406 -14.83 -26.07 23.90
CA LEU A 406 -14.90 -25.29 25.14
C LEU A 406 -15.10 -23.83 24.77
N TYR A 407 -16.12 -23.19 25.34
CA TYR A 407 -16.41 -21.78 25.12
C TYR A 407 -16.06 -20.95 26.36
N ILE A 408 -15.34 -19.86 26.13
CA ILE A 408 -14.94 -18.87 27.13
C ILE A 408 -15.55 -17.53 26.71
N VAL A 409 -16.42 -16.98 27.55
CA VAL A 409 -17.04 -15.68 27.28
C VAL A 409 -16.02 -14.60 27.64
N GLU A 410 -15.66 -13.76 26.67
CA GLU A 410 -14.78 -12.61 26.90
C GLU A 410 -15.61 -11.38 27.24
N ASN A 411 -16.55 -11.03 26.36
CA ASN A 411 -17.43 -9.89 26.53
C ASN A 411 -18.88 -10.32 26.31
N GLY A 412 -19.82 -9.76 27.07
CA GLY A 412 -21.26 -9.96 26.89
C GLY A 412 -21.92 -10.88 27.92
N VAL A 413 -23.13 -11.35 27.59
CA VAL A 413 -23.99 -12.12 28.49
C VAL A 413 -24.54 -13.32 27.75
N VAL A 414 -24.39 -14.50 28.34
CA VAL A 414 -25.00 -15.74 27.85
C VAL A 414 -26.10 -16.19 28.82
N LEU A 415 -27.19 -16.70 28.27
CA LEU A 415 -28.31 -17.25 29.02
C LEU A 415 -28.24 -18.77 28.95
N ILE A 416 -28.17 -19.42 30.10
CA ILE A 416 -28.17 -20.88 30.20
C ILE A 416 -29.57 -21.32 30.61
N SER A 417 -30.22 -22.15 29.79
CA SER A 417 -31.49 -22.80 30.14
C SER A 417 -31.21 -24.21 30.63
N ALA A 418 -31.37 -24.45 31.93
CA ALA A 418 -31.28 -25.79 32.49
C ALA A 418 -32.69 -26.33 32.74
N VAL A 419 -32.99 -27.49 32.16
CA VAL A 419 -34.24 -28.22 32.43
C VAL A 419 -34.06 -29.00 33.73
N ARG A 420 -34.53 -28.45 34.84
CA ARG A 420 -34.48 -29.15 36.14
C ARG A 420 -35.78 -29.95 36.31
N LYS A 421 -35.67 -31.28 36.46
CA LYS A 421 -36.81 -32.10 36.92
C LYS A 421 -37.01 -31.84 38.41
N ARG A 422 -38.07 -31.15 38.81
CA ARG A 422 -38.51 -31.13 40.21
C ARG A 422 -39.48 -32.28 40.43
N LYS A 423 -39.28 -33.08 41.49
CA LYS A 423 -40.35 -33.93 42.04
C LYS A 423 -41.37 -32.98 42.67
N ALA A 424 -42.62 -33.01 42.21
CA ALA A 424 -43.70 -32.29 42.89
C ALA A 424 -43.94 -32.98 44.24
N GLN A 425 -43.79 -32.23 45.34
CA GLN A 425 -44.33 -32.66 46.63
C GLN A 425 -45.77 -32.18 46.68
N THR A 426 -46.71 -33.10 46.48
CA THR A 426 -48.11 -32.88 46.82
C THR A 426 -48.20 -32.80 48.34
N ILE A 427 -48.56 -31.65 48.89
CA ILE A 427 -48.95 -31.54 50.31
C ILE A 427 -50.40 -32.01 50.37
N GLU A 428 -50.62 -33.25 50.75
CA GLU A 428 -51.98 -33.73 51.10
C GLU A 428 -52.34 -33.22 52.51
N ALA A 429 -53.57 -32.72 52.64
CA ALA A 429 -54.13 -32.25 53.91
C ALA A 429 -54.33 -33.44 54.86
N VAL A 430 -53.96 -33.26 56.12
CA VAL A 430 -54.07 -34.29 57.18
C VAL A 430 -55.51 -34.38 57.66
N ASP A 431 -56.13 -35.57 57.52
CA ASP A 431 -57.37 -35.98 58.20
C ASP A 431 -57.00 -37.05 59.27
N PRO A 432 -57.46 -36.97 60.54
CA PRO A 432 -56.87 -37.77 61.63
C PRO A 432 -57.37 -39.22 61.79
N GLU A 433 -58.22 -39.76 60.92
CA GLU A 433 -58.80 -41.10 61.12
C GLU A 433 -58.80 -41.95 59.83
N ALA A 434 -57.71 -42.68 59.57
CA ALA A 434 -57.71 -43.94 58.81
C ALA A 434 -56.35 -44.65 58.95
N GLU A 435 -56.38 -45.92 59.39
CA GLU A 435 -55.25 -46.83 59.35
C GLU A 435 -55.09 -47.41 57.92
N GLU A 436 -53.85 -47.43 57.44
CA GLU A 436 -53.32 -48.13 56.25
C GLU A 436 -53.57 -47.50 54.86
N TYR A 437 -52.49 -46.99 54.24
CA TYR A 437 -52.41 -46.73 52.79
C TYR A 437 -51.03 -47.07 52.23
N THR A 438 -51.03 -47.89 51.17
CA THR A 438 -49.90 -48.15 50.27
C THR A 438 -49.62 -46.93 49.38
N THR A 439 -48.40 -46.38 49.42
CA THR A 439 -47.96 -45.33 48.51
C THR A 439 -47.60 -45.91 47.14
N THR A 440 -48.41 -45.66 46.12
CA THR A 440 -48.00 -45.84 44.72
C THR A 440 -47.08 -44.68 44.31
N GLU A 441 -45.81 -44.98 44.03
CA GLU A 441 -44.81 -44.03 43.52
C GLU A 441 -45.07 -43.67 42.04
N ASP A 442 -46.12 -42.93 41.71
CA ASP A 442 -46.25 -42.29 40.39
C ASP A 442 -46.19 -40.76 40.56
N GLY A 443 -45.00 -40.28 40.91
CA GLY A 443 -44.69 -38.85 40.98
C GLY A 443 -44.49 -38.24 39.59
N MET A 444 -45.48 -37.49 39.11
CA MET A 444 -45.39 -36.70 37.87
C MET A 444 -44.28 -35.64 38.01
N SER A 445 -43.19 -35.81 37.25
CA SER A 445 -42.07 -34.85 37.25
C SER A 445 -42.39 -33.66 36.35
N VAL A 446 -42.46 -32.45 36.91
CA VAL A 446 -42.58 -31.22 36.13
C VAL A 446 -41.18 -30.72 35.77
N SER A 447 -40.90 -30.58 34.48
CA SER A 447 -39.68 -29.96 33.97
C SER A 447 -39.85 -28.45 33.96
N VAL A 448 -39.10 -27.74 34.80
CA VAL A 448 -39.08 -26.27 34.83
C VAL A 448 -37.81 -25.79 34.14
N ASN A 449 -37.95 -24.86 33.19
CA ASN A 449 -36.80 -24.20 32.56
C ASN A 449 -36.36 -23.06 33.47
N GLU A 450 -35.16 -23.17 34.03
CA GLU A 450 -34.54 -22.10 34.83
C GLU A 450 -33.47 -21.42 33.96
N TRP A 451 -33.58 -20.10 33.81
CA TRP A 451 -32.65 -19.30 33.03
C TRP A 451 -31.64 -18.64 33.95
N VAL A 452 -30.35 -18.96 33.79
CA VAL A 452 -29.26 -18.33 34.53
C VAL A 452 -28.46 -17.45 33.58
N ALA A 453 -28.39 -16.15 33.89
CA ALA A 453 -27.57 -15.22 33.13
C ALA A 453 -26.13 -15.22 33.66
N VAL A 454 -25.18 -15.59 32.80
CA VAL A 454 -23.74 -15.47 33.09
C VAL A 454 -23.23 -14.19 32.44
N LYS A 455 -22.78 -13.25 33.27
CA LYS A 455 -22.20 -11.96 32.84
C LYS A 455 -20.69 -11.94 33.14
N THR A 456 -19.88 -11.49 32.20
CA THR A 456 -18.47 -11.18 32.48
C THR A 456 -18.35 -9.81 33.18
N ARG A 457 -17.40 -9.70 34.13
CA ARG A 457 -17.08 -8.45 34.83
C ARG A 457 -16.00 -7.67 34.07
N THR A 458 -16.33 -7.12 32.92
CA THR A 458 -15.44 -6.17 32.22
C THR A 458 -16.27 -4.98 31.74
N PRO A 459 -16.12 -3.78 32.35
CA PRO A 459 -16.77 -2.58 31.85
C PRO A 459 -15.85 -1.94 30.81
N VAL A 460 -15.95 -2.35 29.55
CA VAL A 460 -15.44 -1.54 28.45
C VAL A 460 -16.64 -0.99 27.69
N GLN A 461 -17.21 0.10 28.23
CA GLN A 461 -18.13 0.94 27.44
C GLN A 461 -17.29 1.69 26.41
N ARG A 462 -17.09 1.08 25.22
CA ARG A 462 -16.73 1.86 24.04
C ARG A 462 -18.00 2.54 23.54
N LYS A 463 -18.02 3.86 23.61
CA LYS A 463 -19.08 4.71 23.08
C LYS A 463 -19.07 4.57 21.55
N VAL A 464 -19.95 3.74 21.01
CA VAL A 464 -20.20 3.68 19.57
C VAL A 464 -21.13 4.85 19.26
N GLU A 465 -20.58 5.89 18.65
CA GLU A 465 -21.36 6.93 17.98
C GLU A 465 -21.98 6.32 16.72
N ASP A 466 -23.08 5.58 16.90
CA ASP A 466 -24.11 5.27 15.90
C ASP A 466 -25.15 4.36 16.60
N GLY A 467 -26.44 4.62 16.40
CA GLY A 467 -27.56 4.20 17.25
C GLY A 467 -27.93 2.71 17.31
N ILE A 468 -26.95 1.80 17.35
CA ILE A 468 -27.17 0.36 17.56
C ILE A 468 -26.75 0.03 18.99
N SER A 469 -27.72 -0.15 19.89
CA SER A 469 -27.47 -0.60 21.27
C SER A 469 -26.93 -2.04 21.28
N SER A 470 -25.61 -2.19 21.35
CA SER A 470 -24.92 -3.48 21.28
C SER A 470 -24.83 -4.15 22.66
N PHE A 471 -25.56 -5.25 22.83
CA PHE A 471 -25.16 -6.33 23.74
C PHE A 471 -24.77 -7.50 22.84
N SER A 472 -23.60 -7.41 22.20
CA SER A 472 -23.01 -8.52 21.44
C SER A 472 -22.03 -9.25 22.35
N SER A 473 -22.18 -10.57 22.48
CA SER A 473 -21.24 -11.40 23.24
C SER A 473 -20.12 -11.90 22.35
N VAL A 474 -18.88 -11.50 22.64
CA VAL A 474 -17.68 -12.10 22.07
C VAL A 474 -17.37 -13.35 22.87
N THR A 475 -17.39 -14.50 22.20
CA THR A 475 -17.11 -15.79 22.83
C THR A 475 -15.91 -16.42 22.14
N CYS A 476 -14.90 -16.75 22.91
CA CYS A 476 -13.74 -17.48 22.42
C CYS A 476 -14.04 -18.97 22.45
N LYS A 477 -13.77 -19.65 21.33
CA LYS A 477 -13.95 -21.10 21.18
C LYS A 477 -12.59 -21.79 21.16
N LEU A 478 -12.47 -22.87 21.92
CA LEU A 478 -11.36 -23.82 21.88
C LEU A 478 -11.88 -25.16 21.38
N THR A 479 -11.38 -25.65 20.26
CA THR A 479 -11.80 -26.96 19.69
C THR A 479 -10.77 -28.03 20.01
N TRP A 480 -11.20 -29.13 20.66
CA TRP A 480 -10.28 -30.19 21.13
C TRP A 480 -9.71 -31.09 20.01
N GLY A 481 -10.07 -30.87 18.74
CA GLY A 481 -9.73 -31.77 17.62
C GLY A 481 -8.38 -31.53 16.93
N TYR A 482 -7.74 -30.35 17.09
CA TYR A 482 -6.53 -30.00 16.32
C TYR A 482 -5.23 -29.94 17.14
N VAL A 483 -5.31 -29.80 18.47
CA VAL A 483 -4.13 -29.60 19.33
C VAL A 483 -3.32 -30.89 19.53
N ALA A 484 -3.91 -32.07 19.31
CA ALA A 484 -3.29 -33.34 19.67
C ALA A 484 -2.38 -33.97 18.59
N TYR A 485 -2.47 -33.57 17.31
CA TYR A 485 -1.84 -34.35 16.22
C TYR A 485 -0.63 -33.70 15.52
N GLY A 486 -0.36 -32.41 15.72
CA GLY A 486 0.56 -31.67 14.85
C GLY A 486 2.04 -31.63 15.24
N ASP A 487 2.39 -31.50 16.53
CA ASP A 487 3.72 -30.97 16.88
C ASP A 487 4.41 -31.65 18.07
N TRP A 488 3.69 -32.45 18.85
CA TRP A 488 4.25 -33.06 20.05
C TRP A 488 4.94 -34.42 19.79
N SER A 489 4.56 -35.12 18.71
CA SER A 489 5.08 -36.46 18.39
C SER A 489 6.48 -36.47 17.79
N GLN A 490 6.97 -35.36 17.21
CA GLN A 490 8.27 -35.37 16.50
C GLN A 490 9.48 -34.96 17.35
N ARG A 491 9.28 -34.38 18.54
CA ARG A 491 10.40 -33.84 19.34
C ARG A 491 10.92 -34.74 20.44
N GLN A 492 10.20 -35.80 20.82
CA GLN A 492 10.68 -36.70 21.88
C GLN A 492 10.56 -38.16 21.45
N GLY A 493 11.70 -38.77 21.14
CA GLY A 493 11.87 -40.22 21.05
C GLY A 493 11.78 -40.88 22.43
N LEU A 494 10.69 -40.67 23.14
CA LEU A 494 10.44 -41.25 24.46
C LEU A 494 9.22 -42.17 24.39
N LYS A 495 9.52 -43.47 24.41
CA LYS A 495 8.56 -44.54 24.64
C LYS A 495 7.94 -44.37 26.03
N GLY A 496 6.61 -44.35 26.07
CA GLY A 496 5.80 -44.86 27.18
C GLY A 496 5.90 -44.12 28.52
N HIS A 497 5.19 -43.01 28.67
CA HIS A 497 4.51 -42.71 29.93
C HIS A 497 3.15 -42.07 29.67
N SER A 498 2.11 -42.74 30.15
CA SER A 498 0.72 -42.27 30.22
C SER A 498 0.67 -41.00 31.09
N MET A 499 0.46 -39.84 30.46
CA MET A 499 0.11 -38.62 31.19
C MET A 499 -1.33 -38.72 31.70
N GLU A 500 -1.50 -39.03 32.99
CA GLU A 500 -2.68 -38.65 33.76
C GLU A 500 -2.52 -37.20 34.26
N PRO A 501 -3.13 -36.19 33.60
CA PRO A 501 -3.56 -34.99 34.33
C PRO A 501 -5.03 -34.63 34.12
N VAL A 502 -5.79 -35.42 33.35
CA VAL A 502 -7.15 -35.06 32.91
C VAL A 502 -8.20 -35.17 34.04
N LYS A 503 -7.98 -36.00 35.07
CA LYS A 503 -8.98 -36.18 36.15
C LYS A 503 -9.03 -35.01 37.16
N GLY A 504 -7.90 -34.36 37.41
CA GLY A 504 -7.83 -33.19 38.30
C GLY A 504 -8.43 -31.93 37.66
N PHE A 505 -8.14 -31.72 36.37
CA PHE A 505 -8.61 -30.59 35.58
C PHE A 505 -10.15 -30.55 35.46
N LYS A 506 -10.78 -31.70 35.24
CA LYS A 506 -12.26 -31.83 35.19
C LYS A 506 -12.96 -31.54 36.53
N ARG A 507 -12.28 -31.75 37.66
CA ARG A 507 -12.87 -31.53 39.00
C ARG A 507 -12.89 -30.05 39.40
N GLU A 508 -11.97 -29.25 38.85
CA GLU A 508 -11.86 -27.82 39.14
C GLU A 508 -12.76 -26.96 38.22
N LEU A 509 -13.01 -27.42 36.98
CA LEU A 509 -14.00 -26.84 36.05
C LEU A 509 -15.44 -26.86 36.61
N ARG A 510 -15.82 -27.92 37.34
CA ARG A 510 -17.18 -28.13 37.91
C ARG A 510 -17.68 -27.05 38.89
N LYS A 511 -16.83 -26.11 39.33
CA LYS A 511 -17.17 -25.23 40.46
C LYS A 511 -17.53 -23.79 40.09
N ARG A 512 -17.35 -23.29 38.86
CA ARG A 512 -17.50 -21.85 38.57
C ARG A 512 -18.09 -21.53 37.19
N ALA A 513 -19.14 -20.71 37.22
CA ALA A 513 -20.04 -20.36 36.12
C ALA A 513 -19.47 -19.42 35.04
N THR A 514 -18.23 -19.61 34.60
CA THR A 514 -17.64 -18.80 33.50
C THR A 514 -17.09 -19.63 32.34
N VAL A 515 -17.19 -20.95 32.43
CA VAL A 515 -16.67 -21.90 31.44
C VAL A 515 -17.75 -22.93 31.16
N ILE A 516 -18.14 -23.09 29.89
CA ILE A 516 -19.15 -24.07 29.47
C ILE A 516 -18.42 -25.33 28.99
N ASP A 517 -18.48 -26.41 29.79
CA ASP A 517 -17.85 -27.70 29.49
C ASP A 517 -18.88 -28.69 28.91
N MET A 518 -18.55 -29.36 27.81
CA MET A 518 -19.45 -30.21 27.02
C MET A 518 -19.68 -31.60 27.62
N ASP A 519 -18.86 -32.04 28.57
CA ASP A 519 -19.00 -33.36 29.19
C ASP A 519 -20.20 -33.48 30.15
N GLU A 520 -20.86 -32.37 30.50
CA GLU A 520 -21.95 -32.32 31.50
C GLU A 520 -23.37 -32.46 30.90
N PHE A 521 -23.51 -32.53 29.57
CA PHE A 521 -24.81 -32.62 28.88
C PHE A 521 -25.20 -34.03 28.40
N ARG A 522 -24.46 -35.08 28.82
CA ARG A 522 -24.81 -36.48 28.57
C ARG A 522 -25.90 -37.01 29.50
#